data_AF-A0A3D3QAB5-F1
#
_entry.id   AF-A0A3D3QAB5-F1
#
_cell.length_a   1.000
_cell.length_b   1.000
_cell.length_c   1.000
_cell.angle_alpha   90.00
_cell.angle_beta   90.00
_cell.angle_gamma   90.00
#
_symmetry.space_group_name_H-M   'P 1'
#
loop_
_entity.id
_entity.type
_entity.pdbx_description
1 polymer ?
#
loop_
_entity_poly.entity_id
_entity_poly.type
_entity_poly.pdbx_seq_one_letter_code
_entity_poly.pdbx_strand_id
1 'polypeptide(L)' 'MQVELLDRRRWRTRVELANAIFEYLEVFHNRQRRHSSLGMHTPIEFEKLHTHPTAVA' A
#
# COMPACT_ATOMS: atom_id res chain seq x y z
N MET A 1 -1.64 -0.85 -9.10
CA MET A 1 -2.69 0.20 -9.05
C MET A 1 -3.40 0.38 -10.38
N GLN A 2 -2.73 0.81 -11.47
CA GLN A 2 -3.39 1.07 -12.77
C GLN A 2 -4.24 -0.13 -13.26
N VAL A 3 -3.58 -1.24 -13.59
CA VAL A 3 -4.26 -2.46 -14.08
C VAL A 3 -5.10 -3.15 -13.00
N GLU A 4 -4.67 -3.05 -11.75
CA GLU A 4 -5.18 -3.86 -10.64
C GLU A 4 -6.40 -3.24 -9.95
N LEU A 5 -6.58 -1.92 -10.08
CA LEU A 5 -7.63 -1.13 -9.47
C LEU A 5 -8.32 -0.20 -10.48
N LEU A 6 -7.55 0.72 -11.09
CA LEU A 6 -8.12 1.83 -11.87
C LEU A 6 -8.84 1.34 -13.13
N ASP A 7 -8.23 0.39 -13.84
CA ASP A 7 -8.74 -0.14 -15.11
C ASP A 7 -9.77 -1.27 -14.92
N ARG A 8 -10.00 -1.72 -13.68
CA ARG A 8 -10.91 -2.85 -13.39
C ARG A 8 -12.37 -2.51 -13.64
N ARG A 9 -12.75 -1.24 -13.51
CA ARG A 9 -14.12 -0.76 -13.67
C ARG A 9 -14.15 0.73 -13.94
N ARG A 10 -15.29 1.20 -14.45
CA ARG A 10 -15.58 2.64 -14.50
C ARG A 10 -16.04 3.12 -13.12
N TRP A 11 -15.56 4.30 -12.73
CA TRP A 11 -15.91 4.97 -11.47
C TRP A 11 -16.97 6.01 -11.73
N ARG A 12 -18.03 6.05 -10.91
CA ARG A 12 -19.14 6.99 -11.10
C ARG A 12 -18.81 8.36 -10.55
N THR A 13 -18.02 8.42 -9.47
CA THR A 13 -17.63 9.67 -8.83
C THR A 13 -16.16 9.68 -8.46
N ARG A 14 -15.60 10.88 -8.28
CA ARG A 14 -14.24 11.06 -7.77
C ARG A 14 -14.09 10.59 -6.32
N VAL A 15 -15.14 10.71 -5.51
CA VAL A 15 -15.14 10.26 -4.11
C VAL A 15 -15.03 8.75 -4.02
N GLU A 16 -15.80 8.03 -4.82
CA GLU A 16 -15.73 6.57 -4.92
C GLU A 16 -14.33 6.10 -5.34
N LEU A 17 -13.76 6.75 -6.35
CA LEU A 17 -12.40 6.46 -6.80
C LEU A 17 -11.36 6.74 -5.70
N ALA A 18 -11.47 7.87 -5.00
CA ALA A 18 -10.56 8.24 -3.92
C ALA A 18 -10.61 7.22 -2.77
N ASN A 19 -11.80 6.77 -2.38
CA ASN A 19 -11.96 5.73 -1.35
C ASN A 19 -11.32 4.42 -1.78
N ALA A 20 -11.51 4.01 -3.04
CA ALA A 20 -10.91 2.78 -3.55
C ALA A 20 -9.38 2.86 -3.65
N ILE A 21 -8.82 4.03 -4.01
CA ILE A 21 -7.37 4.27 -3.99
C ILE A 21 -6.84 4.19 -2.56
N PHE A 22 -7.53 4.82 -1.60
CA PHE A 22 -7.15 4.78 -0.19
C PHE A 22 -7.12 3.34 0.34
N GLU A 23 -8.17 2.56 0.12
CA GLU A 23 -8.23 1.16 0.52
C GLU A 23 -7.13 0.33 -0.15
N TYR A 24 -6.90 0.55 -1.45
CA TYR A 24 -5.84 -0.12 -2.17
C TYR A 24 -4.46 0.18 -1.58
N LEU A 25 -4.17 1.43 -1.22
CA LEU A 25 -2.88 1.82 -0.65
C LEU A 25 -2.72 1.30 0.77
N GLU A 26 -3.65 1.61 1.66
CA GLU A 26 -3.51 1.33 3.09
C GLU A 26 -3.69 -0.14 3.43
N VAL A 27 -4.66 -0.81 2.81
CA VAL A 27 -4.99 -2.20 3.16
C VAL A 27 -4.22 -3.16 2.27
N PHE A 28 -4.33 -3.00 0.96
CA PHE A 28 -3.74 -4.00 0.07
C PHE A 28 -2.25 -3.78 -0.16
N HIS A 29 -1.82 -2.58 -0.54
CA HIS A 29 -0.43 -2.30 -0.91
C HIS A 29 0.49 -2.31 0.33
N ASN A 30 0.19 -1.49 1.34
CA ASN A 30 1.06 -1.31 2.49
C ASN A 30 1.06 -2.50 3.46
N ARG A 31 -0.07 -3.21 3.60
CA ARG A 31 -0.26 -4.25 4.64
C ARG A 31 -0.34 -5.68 4.13
N GLN A 32 -0.64 -5.93 2.86
CA GLN A 32 -0.88 -7.29 2.36
C GLN A 32 0.01 -7.68 1.18
N ARG A 33 0.36 -6.73 0.30
CA ARG A 33 1.19 -7.00 -0.88
C ARG A 33 2.63 -7.20 -0.45
N ARG A 34 3.16 -8.38 -0.76
CA ARG A 34 4.57 -8.70 -0.57
C ARG A 34 5.35 -8.33 -1.83
N HIS A 35 6.50 -7.70 -1.64
CA HIS A 35 7.36 -7.25 -2.72
C HIS A 35 8.66 -8.06 -2.75
N SER A 36 9.01 -8.65 -3.90
CA SER A 36 10.26 -9.39 -4.07
C SER A 36 11.50 -8.52 -3.81
N SER A 37 11.44 -7.24 -4.22
CA SER A 37 12.48 -6.25 -3.93
C SER A 37 12.65 -5.93 -2.44
N LEU A 38 11.62 -6.20 -1.62
CA LEU A 38 11.66 -6.05 -0.16
C LEU A 38 11.90 -7.39 0.55
N GLY A 39 12.47 -8.39 -0.13
CA GLY A 39 12.70 -9.71 0.46
C GLY A 39 11.41 -10.48 0.74
N MET A 40 10.37 -10.24 -0.05
CA MET A 40 9.02 -10.75 0.19
C MET A 40 8.41 -10.24 1.50
N HIS A 41 8.72 -9.01 1.90
CA HIS A 41 7.97 -8.31 2.95
C HIS A 41 6.94 -7.36 2.35
N THR A 42 5.91 -7.05 3.14
CA THR A 42 5.04 -5.89 2.88
C THR A 42 5.79 -4.59 3.18
N PRO A 43 5.38 -3.45 2.62
CA PRO A 43 6.01 -2.15 2.92
C PRO A 43 6.08 -1.86 4.43
N ILE A 44 5.01 -2.10 5.18
CA ILE A 44 4.99 -1.86 6.64
C ILE A 44 5.93 -2.81 7.38
N GLU A 45 5.97 -4.09 7.00
CA GLU A 45 6.92 -5.04 7.60
C GLU A 45 8.36 -4.63 7.32
N PHE A 46 8.65 -4.21 6.10
CA PHE A 46 9.97 -3.73 5.72
C PHE A 46 10.35 -2.50 6.54
N GLU A 47 9.49 -1.50 6.65
CA GLU A 47 9.73 -0.31 7.48
C GLU A 47 9.98 -0.67 8.94
N LYS A 48 9.22 -1.61 9.51
CA LYS A 48 9.42 -2.07 10.91
C LYS A 48 10.77 -2.74 11.12
N LEU A 49 11.26 -3.49 10.12
CA LEU A 49 12.56 -4.16 10.19
C LEU A 49 13.73 -3.19 10.01
N HIS A 50 13.54 -2.10 9.26
CA HIS A 50 14.61 -1.17 8.87
C HIS A 50 14.55 0.19 9.58
N THR A 51 13.48 0.48 10.32
CA THR A 51 13.39 1.63 11.21
C THR A 51 13.90 1.21 12.58
N HIS A 52 15.17 1.47 12.85
CA HIS A 52 15.66 1.50 14.22
C HIS A 52 14.91 2.61 14.98
N PRO A 53 14.51 2.40 16.25
CA PRO A 53 14.19 3.54 17.09
C PRO A 53 15.50 4.32 17.21
N THR A 54 15.60 5.46 16.55
CA THR A 54 16.54 6.49 16.96
C THR A 54 16.18 6.77 18.40
N ALA A 55 16.94 6.19 19.34
CA ALA A 55 16.88 6.55 20.74
C ALA A 55 17.19 8.04 20.77
N VAL A 56 16.14 8.85 20.98
CA VAL A 56 16.32 10.26 21.30
C VAL A 56 16.93 10.25 22.69
N ALA A 57 18.26 10.46 22.73
CA ALA A 57 19.02 10.67 23.94
C ALA A 57 18.71 12.03 24.55
#